data_AF-A0A353RBZ0-F1
#
_entry.id   AF-A0A353RBZ0-F1
#
_cell.length_a   1.000
_cell.length_b   1.000
_cell.length_c   1.000
_cell.angle_alpha   90.00
_cell.angle_beta   90.00
_cell.angle_gamma   90.00
#
_symmetry.space_group_name_H-M   'P 1'
#
loop_
_entity.id
_entity.type
_entity.pdbx_description
1 polymer ?
#
loop_
_entity_poly.entity_id
_entity_poly.type
_entity_poly.pdbx_seq_one_letter_code
_entity_poly.pdbx_strand_id
1 'polypeptide(L)'
;IRAADVAVVNQETVLAGRVLPPSNYPLFNSPTQVGDALVGAGFDVINHANNHILDMGEKGIRATLDYWDTKPVKVVGAYRSDADLENIRIVTAKGVRTAHIGVTEMTNGRYLPKNSQYRLIYAKDTALIQRLIKKAKSMADVVVVSVHWGTEDTYTLTQSQKTLAQQMVDWGADIIFGN
;
A
#
# COMPACT_ATOMS: atom_id res chain seq x y z
N ILE A 1 -5.43 -15.55 10.65
CA ILE A 1 -5.86 -14.27 10.04
C ILE A 1 -7.26 -13.89 10.53
N ARG A 2 -8.30 -14.65 10.23
CA ARG A 2 -9.70 -14.38 10.66
C ARG A 2 -9.98 -14.11 12.16
N ALA A 3 -9.06 -14.44 13.07
CA ALA A 3 -9.19 -14.14 14.50
C ALA A 3 -8.70 -12.72 14.86
N ALA A 4 -8.03 -12.02 13.94
CA ALA A 4 -7.58 -10.65 14.13
C ALA A 4 -8.77 -9.67 14.05
N ASP A 5 -8.68 -8.57 14.80
CA ASP A 5 -9.66 -7.49 14.73
C ASP A 5 -9.53 -6.67 13.43
N VAL A 6 -8.29 -6.47 12.98
CA VAL A 6 -7.95 -5.91 11.67
C VAL A 6 -6.74 -6.66 11.13
N ALA A 7 -6.83 -7.19 9.91
CA ALA A 7 -5.73 -7.88 9.24
C ALA A 7 -5.26 -7.09 8.00
N VAL A 8 -3.96 -6.82 7.93
CA VAL A 8 -3.31 -6.08 6.85
C VAL A 8 -2.30 -6.99 6.15
N VAL A 9 -2.18 -6.87 4.83
CA VAL A 9 -1.19 -7.61 4.04
C VAL A 9 -0.56 -6.74 2.97
N ASN A 10 0.73 -6.93 2.71
CA ASN A 10 1.35 -6.46 1.48
C ASN A 10 1.11 -7.47 0.36
N GLN A 11 0.32 -7.09 -0.64
CA GLN A 11 0.19 -7.84 -1.88
C GLN A 11 1.25 -7.31 -2.85
N GLU A 12 2.43 -7.92 -2.81
CA GLU A 12 3.62 -7.52 -3.58
C GLU A 12 3.32 -7.36 -5.08
N THR A 13 2.56 -8.29 -5.65
CA THR A 13 2.39 -8.40 -7.10
C THR A 13 1.02 -7.88 -7.53
N VAL A 14 0.98 -7.20 -8.67
CA VAL A 14 -0.26 -6.71 -9.28
C VAL A 14 -1.21 -7.86 -9.65
N LEU A 15 -2.52 -7.59 -9.62
CA LEU A 15 -3.58 -8.55 -9.93
C LEU A 15 -4.26 -8.22 -11.27
N ALA A 16 -3.48 -8.19 -12.34
CA ALA A 16 -3.95 -7.86 -13.69
C ALA A 16 -4.32 -9.09 -14.53
N GLY A 17 -4.42 -10.28 -13.92
CA GLY A 17 -4.68 -11.57 -14.59
C GLY A 17 -5.93 -11.64 -15.48
N ARG A 18 -6.89 -10.70 -15.34
CA ARG A 18 -8.07 -10.61 -16.22
C ARG A 18 -7.82 -9.90 -17.54
N VAL A 19 -6.76 -9.09 -17.65
CA VAL A 19 -6.48 -8.24 -18.82
C VAL A 19 -5.07 -8.42 -19.39
N LEU A 20 -4.21 -9.12 -18.65
CA LEU A 20 -2.83 -9.46 -19.01
C LEU A 20 -2.54 -10.89 -18.53
N PRO A 21 -1.75 -11.68 -19.27
CA PRO A 21 -1.37 -13.03 -18.84
C PRO A 21 -0.58 -12.96 -17.53
N PRO A 22 -0.69 -13.97 -16.65
CA PRO A 22 0.19 -14.11 -15.50
C PRO A 22 1.66 -14.15 -15.93
N SER A 23 2.52 -13.60 -15.11
CA SER A 23 3.96 -13.54 -15.38
C SER A 23 4.76 -13.61 -14.09
N ASN A 24 6.02 -14.05 -14.21
CA ASN A 24 6.97 -14.21 -13.12
C ASN A 24 8.14 -13.23 -13.31
N TYR A 25 9.22 -13.45 -12.55
CA TYR A 25 10.40 -12.60 -12.59
C TYR A 25 10.87 -12.30 -14.03
N PRO A 26 11.21 -11.03 -14.35
CA PRO A 26 11.34 -9.87 -13.45
C PRO A 26 10.09 -8.98 -13.36
N LEU A 27 9.00 -9.35 -14.03
CA LEU A 27 7.78 -8.55 -14.14
C LEU A 27 6.60 -9.40 -13.68
N PHE A 28 6.20 -9.25 -12.43
CA PHE A 28 5.19 -10.11 -11.83
C PHE A 28 3.78 -9.65 -12.16
N ASN A 29 2.93 -10.63 -12.47
CA ASN A 29 1.48 -10.44 -12.57
C ASN A 29 0.80 -11.69 -12.01
N SER A 30 0.16 -11.54 -10.87
CA SER A 30 -0.52 -12.63 -10.20
C SER A 30 -1.96 -12.79 -10.72
N PRO A 31 -2.47 -14.02 -10.80
CA PRO A 31 -3.88 -14.26 -11.11
C PRO A 31 -4.77 -13.71 -9.99
N THR A 32 -5.98 -13.23 -10.34
CA THR A 32 -6.92 -12.63 -9.37
C THR A 32 -7.35 -13.59 -8.25
N GLN A 33 -7.19 -14.90 -8.45
CA GLN A 33 -7.44 -15.94 -7.47
C GLN A 33 -6.56 -15.79 -6.22
N VAL A 34 -5.37 -15.18 -6.35
CA VAL A 34 -4.54 -14.82 -5.18
C VAL A 34 -5.29 -13.81 -4.30
N GLY A 35 -5.89 -12.79 -4.90
CA GLY A 35 -6.73 -11.84 -4.16
C GLY A 35 -7.96 -12.51 -3.53
N ASP A 36 -8.57 -13.47 -4.22
CA ASP A 36 -9.73 -14.20 -3.68
C ASP A 36 -9.33 -15.00 -2.44
N ALA A 37 -8.13 -15.60 -2.47
CA ALA A 37 -7.55 -16.29 -1.33
C ALA A 37 -7.25 -15.34 -0.16
N LEU A 38 -6.75 -14.12 -0.41
CA LEU A 38 -6.52 -13.12 0.64
C LEU A 38 -7.83 -12.70 1.33
N VAL A 39 -8.87 -12.41 0.54
CA VAL A 39 -10.21 -12.11 1.09
C VAL A 39 -10.75 -13.30 1.88
N GLY A 40 -10.62 -14.51 1.33
CA GLY A 40 -11.01 -15.75 1.99
C GLY A 40 -10.23 -16.02 3.28
N ALA A 41 -8.97 -15.61 3.38
CA ALA A 41 -8.16 -15.74 4.58
C ALA A 41 -8.59 -14.74 5.68
N GLY A 42 -9.31 -13.67 5.33
CA GLY A 42 -9.85 -12.67 6.23
C GLY A 42 -8.98 -11.41 6.37
N PHE A 43 -8.30 -10.99 5.30
CA PHE A 43 -7.63 -9.68 5.28
C PHE A 43 -8.61 -8.54 5.01
N ASP A 44 -8.47 -7.44 5.75
CA ASP A 44 -9.32 -6.25 5.65
C ASP A 44 -8.67 -5.15 4.80
N VAL A 45 -7.33 -5.08 4.83
CA VAL A 45 -6.54 -4.05 4.15
C VAL A 45 -5.45 -4.68 3.29
N ILE A 46 -5.42 -4.27 2.02
CA ILE A 46 -4.44 -4.70 1.03
C ILE A 46 -3.52 -3.52 0.70
N ASN A 47 -2.25 -3.64 1.04
CA ASN A 47 -1.20 -2.71 0.64
C ASN A 47 -0.59 -3.13 -0.70
N HIS A 48 -0.53 -2.17 -1.63
CA HIS A 48 0.13 -2.27 -2.92
C HIS A 48 1.32 -1.31 -3.05
N ALA A 49 1.67 -0.57 -2.00
CA ALA A 49 2.88 0.26 -2.04
C ALA A 49 4.09 -0.65 -1.87
N ASN A 50 4.69 -1.05 -2.99
CA ASN A 50 5.90 -1.86 -3.08
C ASN A 50 6.60 -1.61 -4.42
N ASN A 51 7.76 -2.23 -4.59
CA ASN A 51 8.60 -2.09 -5.78
C ASN A 51 7.99 -2.67 -7.08
N HIS A 52 6.99 -3.56 -6.97
CA HIS A 52 6.38 -4.29 -8.09
C HIS A 52 5.02 -3.75 -8.56
N ILE A 53 4.48 -2.71 -7.92
CA ILE A 53 3.20 -2.07 -8.31
C ILE A 53 3.16 -1.55 -9.76
N LEU A 54 4.32 -1.32 -10.37
CA LEU A 54 4.46 -0.84 -11.74
C LEU A 54 4.92 -1.90 -12.75
N ASP A 55 4.97 -3.18 -12.40
CA ASP A 55 5.46 -4.23 -13.30
C ASP A 55 4.65 -4.35 -14.59
N MET A 56 3.35 -4.06 -14.50
CA MET A 56 2.42 -4.02 -15.64
C MET A 56 2.00 -2.58 -16.02
N GLY A 57 2.75 -1.58 -15.55
CA GLY A 57 2.50 -0.16 -15.76
C GLY A 57 1.10 0.29 -15.30
N GLU A 58 0.61 1.38 -15.89
CA GLU A 58 -0.73 1.93 -15.58
C GLU A 58 -1.87 0.94 -15.87
N LYS A 59 -1.70 0.06 -16.88
CA LYS A 59 -2.68 -0.98 -17.18
C LYS A 59 -2.77 -1.98 -16.02
N GLY A 60 -1.65 -2.29 -15.39
CA GLY A 60 -1.53 -3.11 -14.18
C GLY A 60 -2.24 -2.53 -12.99
N ILE A 61 -1.93 -1.27 -12.65
CA ILE A 61 -2.59 -0.55 -11.56
C ILE A 61 -4.08 -0.51 -11.78
N ARG A 62 -4.53 -0.08 -12.97
CA ARG A 62 -5.96 0.00 -13.30
C ARG A 62 -6.65 -1.34 -13.07
N ALA A 63 -6.12 -2.42 -13.64
CA ALA A 63 -6.72 -3.74 -13.51
C ALA A 63 -6.75 -4.25 -12.07
N THR A 64 -5.69 -3.96 -11.31
CA THR A 64 -5.59 -4.32 -9.88
C THR A 64 -6.64 -3.60 -9.06
N LEU A 65 -6.78 -2.28 -9.24
CA LEU A 65 -7.79 -1.48 -8.55
C LEU A 65 -9.21 -1.86 -8.98
N ASP A 66 -9.44 -2.09 -10.28
CA ASP A 66 -10.74 -2.54 -10.80
C ASP A 66 -11.13 -3.91 -10.21
N TYR A 67 -10.17 -4.80 -9.98
CA TYR A 67 -10.42 -6.06 -9.28
C TYR A 67 -10.81 -5.83 -7.81
N TRP A 68 -10.06 -5.01 -7.08
CA TRP A 68 -10.31 -4.78 -5.65
C TRP A 68 -11.60 -4.02 -5.37
N ASP A 69 -12.07 -3.18 -6.29
CA ASP A 69 -13.39 -2.54 -6.18
C ASP A 69 -14.55 -3.55 -6.14
N THR A 70 -14.31 -4.79 -6.59
CA THR A 70 -15.29 -5.89 -6.49
C THR A 70 -15.25 -6.63 -5.15
N LYS A 71 -14.34 -6.26 -4.23
CA LYS A 71 -14.06 -6.99 -2.99
C LYS A 71 -14.35 -6.13 -1.76
N PRO A 72 -14.75 -6.74 -0.63
CA PRO A 72 -15.07 -6.01 0.60
C PRO A 72 -13.82 -5.67 1.42
N VAL A 73 -12.78 -5.12 0.80
CA VAL A 73 -11.50 -4.77 1.45
C VAL A 73 -11.12 -3.32 1.18
N LYS A 74 -10.23 -2.76 1.98
CA LYS A 74 -9.62 -1.44 1.74
C LYS A 74 -8.30 -1.61 1.00
N VAL A 75 -8.05 -0.77 0.01
CA VAL A 75 -6.78 -0.77 -0.73
C VAL A 75 -6.00 0.52 -0.46
N VAL A 76 -4.71 0.37 -0.18
CA VAL A 76 -3.75 1.47 0.01
C VAL A 76 -2.49 1.24 -0.83
N GLY A 77 -1.71 2.30 -1.02
CA GLY A 77 -0.43 2.24 -1.71
C GLY A 77 -0.49 2.37 -3.24
N ALA A 78 -1.68 2.28 -3.83
CA ALA A 78 -1.97 2.76 -5.17
C ALA A 78 -3.36 3.42 -5.20
N TYR A 79 -3.47 4.56 -5.88
CA TYR A 79 -4.66 5.41 -5.83
C TYR A 79 -5.07 5.84 -7.24
N ARG A 80 -6.38 5.99 -7.48
CA ARG A 80 -6.95 6.35 -8.79
C ARG A 80 -6.73 7.80 -9.19
N SER A 81 -6.57 8.70 -8.21
CA SER A 81 -6.47 10.14 -8.39
C SER A 81 -5.92 10.83 -7.14
N ASP A 82 -5.69 12.14 -7.19
CA ASP A 82 -5.42 12.95 -6.00
C ASP A 82 -6.59 12.89 -5.01
N ALA A 83 -7.84 12.95 -5.48
CA ALA A 83 -9.01 12.84 -4.61
C ALA A 83 -9.08 11.48 -3.90
N ASP A 84 -8.69 10.41 -4.60
CA ASP A 84 -8.61 9.08 -4.03
C ASP A 84 -7.47 8.96 -3.00
N LEU A 85 -6.29 9.52 -3.31
CA LEU A 85 -5.17 9.63 -2.37
C LEU A 85 -5.56 10.35 -1.07
N GLU A 86 -6.38 11.40 -1.19
CA GLU A 86 -6.88 12.17 -0.05
C GLU A 86 -7.90 11.43 0.80
N ASN A 87 -8.55 10.40 0.28
CA ASN A 87 -9.55 9.63 1.02
C ASN A 87 -8.84 8.63 1.94
N ILE A 88 -8.66 8.94 3.23
CA ILE A 88 -7.98 8.04 4.18
C ILE A 88 -8.80 6.76 4.39
N ARG A 89 -8.15 5.60 4.21
CA ARG A 89 -8.81 4.29 4.39
C ARG A 89 -8.88 3.96 5.87
N ILE A 90 -10.11 3.84 6.38
CA ILE A 90 -10.38 3.51 7.78
C ILE A 90 -11.07 2.15 7.87
N VAL A 91 -10.59 1.30 8.77
CA VAL A 91 -11.26 0.06 9.20
C VAL A 91 -11.63 0.21 10.68
N THR A 92 -12.90 -0.06 11.01
CA THR A 92 -13.39 0.01 12.39
C THR A 92 -13.65 -1.39 12.92
N ALA A 93 -13.00 -1.75 14.03
CA ALA A 93 -13.19 -3.02 14.70
C ALA A 93 -13.39 -2.76 16.21
N LYS A 94 -14.44 -3.35 16.79
CA LYS A 94 -14.79 -3.18 18.22
C LYS A 94 -14.80 -1.72 18.70
N GLY A 95 -15.25 -0.79 17.84
CA GLY A 95 -15.32 0.64 18.14
C GLY A 95 -14.01 1.42 17.97
N VAL A 96 -12.91 0.76 17.61
CA VAL A 96 -11.61 1.40 17.33
C VAL A 96 -11.44 1.61 15.83
N ARG A 97 -11.14 2.83 15.42
CA ARG A 97 -10.86 3.22 14.03
C ARG A 97 -9.36 3.15 13.77
N THR A 98 -8.98 2.37 12.76
CA THR A 98 -7.60 2.27 12.27
C THR A 98 -7.49 2.91 10.89
N ALA A 99 -6.62 3.91 10.73
CA ALA A 99 -6.32 4.52 9.43
C ALA A 99 -5.07 3.91 8.81
N HIS A 100 -5.09 3.69 7.49
CA HIS A 100 -4.03 2.96 6.79
C HIS A 100 -3.41 3.79 5.67
N ILE A 101 -2.08 3.79 5.61
CA ILE A 101 -1.27 4.48 4.59
C ILE A 101 -0.20 3.50 4.08
N GLY A 102 -0.04 3.41 2.76
CA GLY A 102 1.01 2.61 2.11
C GLY A 102 2.07 3.52 1.47
N VAL A 103 3.34 3.28 1.75
CA VAL A 103 4.49 4.03 1.23
C VAL A 103 5.50 3.05 0.62
N THR A 104 6.10 3.40 -0.50
CA THR A 104 7.17 2.59 -1.13
C THR A 104 8.44 3.39 -1.31
N GLU A 105 9.60 2.79 -1.11
CA GLU A 105 10.88 3.45 -1.35
C GLU A 105 11.12 3.70 -2.84
N MET A 106 10.82 2.71 -3.68
CA MET A 106 11.12 2.72 -5.11
C MET A 106 10.22 1.74 -5.87
N THR A 107 10.23 1.82 -7.20
CA THR A 107 9.39 1.00 -8.11
C THR A 107 10.22 0.32 -9.20
N ASN A 108 11.37 -0.25 -8.83
CA ASN A 108 12.29 -0.99 -9.71
C ASN A 108 12.69 -0.23 -10.98
N GLY A 109 12.90 1.09 -10.87
CA GLY A 109 13.25 1.96 -12.01
C GLY A 109 12.11 2.26 -12.98
N ARG A 110 10.87 1.85 -12.66
CA ARG A 110 9.66 2.19 -13.40
C ARG A 110 8.96 3.37 -12.75
N TYR A 111 8.35 4.23 -13.55
CA TYR A 111 7.64 5.41 -13.06
C TYR A 111 6.33 5.57 -13.82
N LEU A 112 5.34 6.13 -13.15
CA LEU A 112 4.12 6.59 -13.80
C LEU A 112 4.46 7.69 -14.83
N PRO A 113 3.75 7.76 -15.97
CA PRO A 113 3.82 8.90 -16.86
C PRO A 113 3.55 10.21 -16.13
N LYS A 114 4.17 11.32 -16.56
CA LYS A 114 4.05 12.63 -15.90
C LYS A 114 2.60 13.11 -15.77
N ASN A 115 1.74 12.73 -16.71
CA ASN A 115 0.32 13.07 -16.77
C ASN A 115 -0.59 11.91 -16.31
N SER A 116 -0.05 10.90 -15.64
CA SER A 116 -0.85 9.83 -15.04
C SER A 116 -1.88 10.41 -14.07
N GLN A 117 -3.07 9.83 -14.03
CA GLN A 117 -4.05 10.12 -12.99
C GLN A 117 -3.77 9.34 -11.70
N TYR A 118 -3.08 8.20 -11.79
CA TYR A 118 -2.82 7.36 -10.63
C TYR A 118 -1.78 8.02 -9.71
N ARG A 119 -1.85 7.71 -8.43
CA ARG A 119 -0.88 8.19 -7.42
C ARG A 119 -0.29 7.02 -6.66
N LEU A 120 1.00 7.16 -6.38
CA LEU A 120 1.80 6.33 -5.47
C LEU A 120 2.44 7.28 -4.45
N ILE A 121 2.76 6.79 -3.26
CA ILE A 121 3.46 7.58 -2.23
C ILE A 121 4.88 7.04 -2.13
N TYR A 122 5.87 7.85 -2.50
CA TYR A 122 7.27 7.47 -2.36
C TYR A 122 7.84 7.92 -1.02
N ALA A 123 8.75 7.14 -0.43
CA ALA A 123 9.40 7.44 0.84
C ALA A 123 10.11 8.82 0.86
N LYS A 124 10.56 9.29 -0.30
CA LYS A 124 11.15 10.62 -0.47
C LYS A 124 10.15 11.79 -0.37
N ASP A 125 8.85 11.53 -0.54
CA ASP A 125 7.79 12.55 -0.55
C ASP A 125 7.35 12.91 0.89
N THR A 126 8.31 13.28 1.74
CA THR A 126 8.12 13.45 3.20
C THR A 126 7.02 14.44 3.57
N ALA A 127 6.89 15.54 2.81
CA ALA A 127 5.82 16.52 3.02
C ALA A 127 4.42 15.93 2.77
N LEU A 128 4.28 15.06 1.75
CA LEU A 128 3.03 14.36 1.47
C LEU A 128 2.73 13.35 2.59
N ILE A 129 3.71 12.54 2.99
CA ILE A 129 3.57 11.56 4.06
C ILE A 129 3.15 12.24 5.36
N GLN A 130 3.85 13.32 5.76
CA GLN A 130 3.52 14.10 6.94
C GLN A 130 2.06 14.59 6.93
N ARG A 131 1.63 15.14 5.80
CA ARG A 131 0.27 15.68 5.63
C ARG A 131 -0.79 14.59 5.75
N LEU A 132 -0.56 13.44 5.11
CA LEU A 132 -1.49 12.30 5.16
C LEU A 132 -1.55 11.67 6.56
N ILE A 133 -0.42 11.52 7.26
CA ILE A 133 -0.39 11.00 8.64
C ILE A 133 -1.15 11.94 9.57
N LYS A 134 -0.90 13.26 9.51
CA LYS A 134 -1.64 14.24 10.32
C LYS A 134 -3.14 14.21 10.06
N LYS A 135 -3.55 14.07 8.79
CA LYS A 135 -4.95 13.92 8.40
C LYS A 135 -5.55 12.61 8.93
N ALA A 136 -4.82 11.50 8.82
CA ALA A 136 -5.25 10.22 9.36
C ALA A 136 -5.43 10.27 10.88
N LYS A 137 -4.52 10.93 11.60
CA LYS A 137 -4.56 11.07 13.06
C LYS A 137 -5.75 11.87 13.56
N SER A 138 -6.29 12.81 12.77
CA SER A 138 -7.52 13.52 13.13
C SER A 138 -8.79 12.73 12.89
N MET A 139 -8.72 11.62 12.14
CA MET A 139 -9.87 10.83 11.70
C MET A 139 -9.95 9.44 12.34
N ALA A 140 -8.88 8.95 12.95
CA ALA A 140 -8.76 7.59 13.48
C ALA A 140 -8.02 7.57 14.82
N ASP A 141 -8.23 6.49 15.57
CA ASP A 141 -7.65 6.33 16.91
C ASP A 141 -6.21 5.77 16.81
N VAL A 142 -5.97 4.93 15.79
CA VAL A 142 -4.67 4.34 15.45
C VAL A 142 -4.33 4.62 13.98
N VAL A 143 -3.13 5.12 13.71
CA VAL A 143 -2.60 5.32 12.36
C VAL A 143 -1.53 4.27 12.07
N VAL A 144 -1.78 3.44 11.06
CA VAL A 144 -0.91 2.37 10.58
C VAL A 144 -0.27 2.80 9.27
N VAL A 145 1.07 2.81 9.22
CA VAL A 145 1.83 3.08 8.01
C VAL A 145 2.58 1.82 7.61
N SER A 146 2.22 1.26 6.45
CA SER A 146 2.97 0.16 5.83
C SER A 146 4.00 0.77 4.87
N VAL A 147 5.28 0.46 5.08
CA VAL A 147 6.37 1.02 4.27
C VAL A 147 7.21 -0.10 3.68
N HIS A 148 7.26 -0.14 2.35
CA HIS A 148 8.10 -1.07 1.61
C HIS A 148 9.46 -0.42 1.33
N TRP A 149 10.51 -0.85 2.03
CA TRP A 149 11.80 -0.12 2.07
C TRP A 149 13.01 -0.97 2.46
N GLY A 150 14.19 -0.42 2.23
CA GLY A 150 15.44 -1.02 2.65
C GLY A 150 16.06 -1.87 1.56
N THR A 151 17.12 -2.57 1.94
CA THR A 151 17.90 -3.37 1.01
C THR A 151 17.41 -4.81 1.06
N GLU A 152 17.12 -5.37 -0.11
CA GLU A 152 16.78 -6.79 -0.25
C GLU A 152 17.88 -7.68 0.35
N ASP A 153 17.48 -8.85 0.87
CA ASP A 153 18.36 -9.88 1.44
C ASP A 153 19.22 -9.46 2.64
N THR A 154 18.79 -8.45 3.40
CA THR A 154 19.46 -8.08 4.66
C THR A 154 18.47 -7.63 5.74
N TYR A 155 18.86 -7.85 6.99
CA TYR A 155 18.15 -7.35 8.17
C TYR A 155 18.79 -6.06 8.72
N THR A 156 19.83 -5.55 8.06
CA THR A 156 20.51 -4.33 8.48
C THR A 156 19.69 -3.10 8.11
N LEU A 157 19.20 -2.38 9.11
CA LEU A 157 18.47 -1.14 8.90
C LEU A 157 19.38 -0.03 8.36
N THR A 158 18.94 0.62 7.30
CA THR A 158 19.60 1.83 6.77
C THR A 158 19.32 3.04 7.66
N GLN A 159 20.16 4.07 7.56
CA GLN A 159 19.93 5.33 8.27
C GLN A 159 18.65 6.03 7.79
N SER A 160 18.35 5.96 6.49
CA SER A 160 17.13 6.53 5.91
C SER A 160 15.87 5.91 6.49
N GLN A 161 15.83 4.58 6.66
CA GLN A 161 14.71 3.89 7.31
C GLN A 161 14.49 4.40 8.74
N LYS A 162 15.57 4.49 9.54
CA LYS A 162 15.49 4.98 10.92
C LYS A 162 15.00 6.43 10.99
N THR A 163 15.54 7.30 10.14
CA THR A 163 15.16 8.72 10.09
C THR A 163 13.70 8.90 9.68
N LEU A 164 13.26 8.23 8.61
CA LEU A 164 11.87 8.34 8.14
C LEU A 164 10.89 7.72 9.13
N ALA A 165 11.23 6.58 9.76
CA ALA A 165 10.40 5.98 10.80
C ALA A 165 10.20 6.94 11.99
N GLN A 166 11.28 7.58 12.48
CA GLN A 166 11.16 8.56 13.56
C GLN A 166 10.28 9.75 13.15
N GLN A 167 10.46 10.27 11.94
CA GLN A 167 9.61 11.35 11.42
C GLN A 167 8.12 10.96 11.38
N MET A 168 7.79 9.74 10.92
CA MET A 168 6.42 9.24 10.88
C MET A 168 5.82 9.16 12.29
N VAL A 169 6.58 8.71 13.29
CA VAL A 169 6.17 8.72 14.71
C VAL A 169 5.88 10.16 15.16
N ASP A 170 6.80 11.10 14.91
CA ASP A 170 6.64 12.51 15.29
C ASP A 170 5.42 13.17 14.60
N TRP A 171 4.98 12.65 13.45
CA TRP A 171 3.80 13.13 12.73
C TRP A 171 2.49 12.49 13.17
N GLY A 172 2.54 11.45 14.00
CA GLY A 172 1.38 10.80 14.61
C GLY A 172 1.08 9.39 14.11
N ALA A 173 2.02 8.70 13.45
CA ALA A 173 1.90 7.26 13.20
C ALA A 173 2.02 6.49 14.52
N ASP A 174 1.09 5.58 14.77
CA ASP A 174 1.08 4.73 15.97
C ASP A 174 1.76 3.39 15.70
N ILE A 175 1.68 2.89 14.45
CA ILE A 175 2.29 1.64 14.01
C ILE A 175 2.98 1.85 12.66
N ILE A 176 4.22 1.40 12.55
CA ILE A 176 4.99 1.37 11.31
C ILE A 176 5.37 -0.08 11.00
N PHE A 177 4.88 -0.62 9.90
CA PHE A 177 5.22 -1.95 9.41
C PHE A 177 6.16 -1.84 8.22
N GLY A 178 7.42 -2.21 8.41
CA GLY A 178 8.37 -2.38 7.31
C GLY A 178 8.15 -3.69 6.58
N ASN A 179 8.11 -3.64 5.26
CA ASN A 179 8.16 -4.82 4.39
C ASN A 179 9.12 -4.60 3.22
#